data_AF-A0A392NZE3-F1
#
_entry.id   AF-A0A392NZE3-F1
#
_cell.length_a   1.000
_cell.length_b   1.000
_cell.length_c   1.000
_cell.angle_alpha   90.00
_cell.angle_beta   90.00
_cell.angle_gamma   90.00
#
_symmetry.space_group_name_H-M   'P 1'
#
loop_
_entity.id
_entity.type
_entity.pdbx_description
1 polymer ?
#
loop_
_entity_poly.entity_id
_entity_poly.type
_entity_poly.pdbx_seq_one_letter_code
_entity_poly.pdbx_strand_id
1 'polypeptide(L)'
;HLLQSVKTRVIKNNLNPVWNESLMLSIPESIPPLKIIVYDKDSFKNDDFMGEAEIDIQPLVSAAKAYEKSSINESMQLGKWVASGDNTLVKDGIISLEEGKVRQEISLRLQHVERGVLEIELECVPLTQ
;
A
#
# COMPACT_ATOMS: atom_id res chain seq x y z
N HIS A 1 18.95 11.00 4.54
CA HIS A 1 17.97 10.39 3.61
C HIS A 1 16.66 11.13 3.76
N LEU A 2 16.17 11.76 2.68
CA LEU A 2 14.88 12.47 2.69
C LEU A 2 13.76 11.43 2.69
N LEU A 3 12.83 11.56 3.64
CA LEU A 3 11.57 10.80 3.62
C LEU A 3 10.72 11.31 2.45
N GLN A 4 10.31 10.42 1.56
CA GLN A 4 9.39 10.77 0.49
C GLN A 4 7.95 10.75 1.02
N SER A 5 7.13 11.71 0.58
CA SER A 5 5.71 11.74 0.92
C SER A 5 4.90 12.17 -0.29
N VAL A 6 3.83 11.44 -0.54
CA VAL A 6 2.85 11.68 -1.62
C VAL A 6 1.46 11.76 -1.00
N LYS A 7 0.53 12.43 -1.68
CA LYS A 7 -0.84 12.61 -1.20
C LYS A 7 -1.81 12.39 -2.36
N THR A 8 -2.93 11.74 -2.08
CA THR A 8 -4.04 11.61 -3.03
C THR A 8 -4.79 12.94 -3.16
N ARG A 9 -5.69 13.02 -4.13
CA ARG A 9 -6.73 14.04 -4.17
C ARG A 9 -7.66 13.94 -2.96
N VAL A 10 -8.28 15.07 -2.63
CA VAL A 10 -9.34 15.16 -1.63
C VAL A 10 -10.68 14.81 -2.27
N ILE A 11 -11.44 13.93 -1.64
CA ILE A 11 -12.84 13.63 -2.02
C ILE A 11 -13.74 14.25 -0.95
N LYS A 12 -14.52 15.26 -1.35
CA LYS A 12 -15.35 16.03 -0.42
C LYS A 12 -16.61 15.28 -0.03
N ASN A 13 -17.05 15.45 1.22
CA ASN A 13 -18.34 14.98 1.74
C ASN A 13 -18.62 13.49 1.53
N ASN A 14 -17.61 12.63 1.72
CA ASN A 14 -17.76 11.18 1.54
C ASN A 14 -16.92 10.41 2.56
N LEU A 15 -17.58 9.54 3.35
CA LEU A 15 -16.93 8.65 4.32
C LEU A 15 -16.46 7.31 3.71
N ASN A 16 -16.83 7.05 2.45
CA ASN A 16 -16.39 5.90 1.66
C ASN A 16 -15.78 6.39 0.34
N PRO A 17 -14.70 7.18 0.41
CA PRO A 17 -14.05 7.72 -0.78
C PRO A 17 -13.45 6.60 -1.64
N VAL A 18 -13.64 6.69 -2.96
CA VAL A 18 -12.96 5.85 -3.95
C VAL A 18 -11.97 6.72 -4.70
N TRP A 19 -10.70 6.66 -4.30
CA TRP A 19 -9.64 7.48 -4.90
C TRP A 19 -9.24 7.01 -6.29
N ASN A 20 -9.06 5.69 -6.50
CA ASN A 20 -8.56 5.13 -7.76
C ASN A 20 -7.41 5.96 -8.34
N GLU A 21 -6.43 6.26 -7.49
CA GLU A 21 -5.28 7.12 -7.81
C GLU A 21 -4.00 6.34 -7.55
N SER A 22 -3.11 6.32 -8.54
CA SER A 22 -1.81 5.70 -8.43
C SER A 22 -0.76 6.74 -8.04
N LEU A 23 -0.02 6.48 -6.97
CA LEU A 23 1.08 7.31 -6.50
C LEU A 23 2.38 6.50 -6.57
N MET A 24 3.48 7.13 -7.00
CA MET A 24 4.78 6.48 -7.13
C MET A 24 5.74 6.95 -6.05
N LEU A 25 6.31 5.99 -5.33
CA LEU A 25 7.37 6.19 -4.34
C LEU A 25 8.62 5.44 -4.79
N SER A 26 9.78 6.07 -4.65
CA SER A 26 11.06 5.43 -4.89
C SER A 26 11.44 4.58 -3.68
N ILE A 27 11.87 3.34 -3.92
CA ILE A 27 12.28 2.41 -2.86
C ILE A 27 13.78 2.61 -2.60
N PRO A 28 14.18 3.10 -1.40
CA PRO A 28 15.59 3.21 -1.03
C PRO A 28 16.22 1.84 -0.74
N GLU A 29 17.55 1.79 -0.63
CA GLU A 29 18.29 0.55 -0.32
C GLU A 29 17.90 -0.05 1.04
N SER A 30 17.81 0.79 2.08
CA SER A 30 17.21 0.44 3.37
C SER A 30 15.71 0.69 3.30
N ILE A 31 14.92 -0.36 3.06
CA ILE A 31 13.47 -0.28 2.81
C ILE A 31 12.74 -0.02 4.14
N PRO A 32 12.16 1.19 4.36
CA PRO A 32 11.33 1.43 5.54
C PRO A 32 9.91 0.87 5.32
N PRO A 33 9.11 0.73 6.39
CA PRO A 33 7.68 0.51 6.26
C PRO A 33 7.01 1.66 5.48
N LEU A 34 6.01 1.32 4.68
CA LEU A 34 5.12 2.30 4.06
C LEU A 34 4.08 2.74 5.09
N LYS A 35 4.17 4.01 5.51
CA LYS A 35 3.21 4.62 6.42
C LYS A 35 2.12 5.36 5.65
N ILE A 36 0.88 5.11 6.01
CA ILE A 36 -0.31 5.74 5.44
C ILE A 36 -1.07 6.44 6.55
N ILE A 37 -1.46 7.68 6.31
CA ILE A 37 -2.24 8.48 7.28
C ILE A 37 -3.41 9.10 6.53
N VAL A 38 -4.61 8.94 7.10
CA VAL A 38 -5.84 9.52 6.56
C VAL A 38 -6.17 10.79 7.33
N TYR A 39 -6.57 11.83 6.61
CA TYR A 39 -6.98 13.10 7.17
C TYR A 39 -8.30 13.56 6.56
N ASP A 40 -9.13 14.22 7.35
CA ASP A 40 -10.25 15.03 6.86
C ASP A 40 -9.74 16.41 6.47
N LYS A 41 -10.06 16.84 5.25
CA LYS A 41 -9.56 18.13 4.73
C LYS A 41 -10.54 19.24 5.11
N ASP A 42 -10.14 20.02 6.11
CA ASP A 42 -10.85 21.25 6.45
C ASP A 42 -10.28 22.45 5.70
N SER A 43 -11.17 23.31 5.19
CA SER A 43 -10.77 24.52 4.44
C SER A 43 -10.46 25.71 5.34
N PHE A 44 -10.91 25.67 6.60
CA PHE A 44 -10.84 26.79 7.54
C PHE A 44 -10.18 26.43 8.87
N LYS A 45 -9.76 25.17 9.04
CA LYS A 45 -9.12 24.62 10.24
C LYS A 45 -7.97 23.71 9.83
N ASN A 46 -7.25 23.21 10.82
CA ASN A 46 -6.28 22.14 10.59
C ASN A 46 -7.00 20.86 10.18
N ASP A 47 -6.34 20.05 9.36
CA ASP A 47 -6.89 18.78 8.89
C ASP A 47 -7.00 17.80 10.07
N ASP A 48 -8.17 17.20 10.25
CA ASP A 48 -8.43 16.27 11.36
C ASP A 48 -7.85 14.89 11.04
N PHE A 49 -7.12 14.30 11.98
CA PHE A 49 -6.57 12.96 11.84
C PHE A 49 -7.68 11.90 11.86
N MET A 50 -7.67 11.00 10.87
CA MET A 50 -8.69 9.95 10.71
C MET A 50 -8.10 8.53 10.77
N GLY A 51 -6.90 8.38 11.32
CA GLY A 51 -6.25 7.08 11.51
C GLY A 51 -5.05 6.85 10.61
N GLU A 52 -4.30 5.80 10.93
CA GLU A 52 -3.07 5.43 10.23
C GLU A 52 -2.91 3.92 10.08
N ALA A 53 -2.03 3.52 9.16
CA ALA A 53 -1.59 2.15 9.00
C ALA A 53 -0.13 2.12 8.54
N GLU A 54 0.58 1.04 8.88
CA GLU A 54 1.94 0.78 8.40
C GLU A 54 2.00 -0.58 7.72
N ILE A 55 2.73 -0.64 6.61
CA ILE A 55 2.91 -1.85 5.79
C ILE A 55 4.41 -2.09 5.63
N ASP A 56 4.92 -3.22 6.11
CA ASP A 56 6.22 -3.73 5.68
C ASP A 56 6.17 -4.20 4.22
N ILE A 57 6.80 -3.44 3.33
CA ILE A 57 6.84 -3.73 1.88
C ILE A 57 8.03 -4.60 1.49
N GLN A 58 8.90 -4.99 2.42
CA GLN A 58 10.09 -5.79 2.13
C GLN A 58 9.76 -7.13 1.44
N PRO A 59 8.68 -7.87 1.81
CA PRO A 59 8.31 -9.11 1.14
C PRO A 59 7.90 -8.90 -0.32
N LEU A 60 7.15 -7.84 -0.61
CA LEU A 60 6.77 -7.44 -1.97
C LEU A 60 8.00 -7.11 -2.82
N VAL A 61 8.91 -6.29 -2.29
CA VAL A 61 10.15 -5.91 -3.00
C VAL A 61 11.07 -7.11 -3.22
N SER A 62 11.15 -8.02 -2.25
CA SER A 62 11.95 -9.24 -2.38
C SER A 62 11.41 -10.16 -3.47
N ALA A 63 10.09 -10.30 -3.55
CA ALA A 63 9.43 -11.01 -4.64
C ALA A 63 9.73 -10.34 -5.99
N ALA A 64 9.51 -9.02 -6.13
CA ALA A 64 9.80 -8.29 -7.37
C ALA A 64 11.23 -8.53 -7.88
N LYS A 65 12.24 -8.38 -7.02
CA LYS A 65 13.65 -8.62 -7.37
C LYS A 65 13.95 -10.07 -7.79
N ALA A 66 13.27 -11.04 -7.20
CA ALA A 66 13.43 -12.45 -7.56
C ALA A 66 12.87 -12.74 -8.96
N TYR A 67 11.77 -12.08 -9.34
CA TYR A 67 11.07 -12.33 -10.60
C TYR A 67 11.48 -11.40 -11.75
N GLU A 68 12.14 -10.26 -11.50
CA GLU A 68 12.72 -9.38 -12.53
C GLU A 68 13.62 -10.11 -13.54
N LYS A 69 14.28 -11.20 -13.12
CA LYS A 69 15.19 -11.99 -13.97
C LYS A 69 14.55 -13.24 -14.57
N SER A 70 13.26 -13.46 -14.31
CA SER A 70 12.55 -14.66 -14.72
C SER A 70 11.72 -14.37 -15.98
N SER A 71 11.77 -15.27 -16.97
CA SER A 71 10.91 -15.20 -18.18
C SER A 71 9.55 -15.88 -17.94
N ILE A 72 8.99 -15.73 -16.74
CA ILE A 72 7.75 -16.39 -16.35
C ILE A 72 6.58 -15.49 -16.78
N ASN A 73 5.79 -15.98 -17.73
CA ASN A 73 4.58 -15.30 -18.21
C ASN A 73 3.29 -15.84 -17.55
N GLU A 74 3.41 -16.83 -16.66
CA GLU A 74 2.29 -17.44 -15.98
C GLU A 74 1.99 -16.73 -14.66
N SER A 75 0.70 -16.48 -14.41
CA SER A 75 0.28 -15.89 -13.15
C SER A 75 0.46 -16.88 -11.99
N MET A 76 1.05 -16.43 -10.89
CA MET A 76 1.33 -17.27 -9.73
C MET A 76 1.22 -16.49 -8.42
N GLN A 77 0.70 -17.14 -7.38
CA GLN A 77 0.78 -16.60 -6.02
C GLN A 77 2.20 -16.81 -5.46
N LEU A 78 2.88 -15.72 -5.13
CA LEU A 78 4.28 -15.71 -4.67
C LEU A 78 4.40 -15.76 -3.15
N GLY A 79 3.39 -15.25 -2.46
CA GLY A 79 3.39 -15.14 -1.02
C GLY A 79 2.05 -14.74 -0.46
N LYS A 80 1.95 -14.79 0.86
CA LYS A 80 0.75 -14.42 1.59
C LYS A 80 1.13 -13.79 2.91
N TRP A 81 0.66 -12.57 3.14
CA TRP A 81 0.63 -11.96 4.45
C TRP A 81 -0.64 -12.38 5.16
N VAL A 82 -0.50 -13.26 6.14
CA VAL A 82 -1.64 -13.82 6.86
C VAL A 82 -2.19 -12.79 7.82
N ALA A 83 -3.48 -12.49 7.70
CA ALA A 83 -4.19 -11.72 8.71
C ALA A 83 -4.27 -12.56 9.98
N SER A 84 -3.59 -12.14 11.05
CA SER A 84 -3.80 -12.67 12.40
C SER A 84 -4.74 -11.74 13.17
N GLY A 85 -5.50 -12.26 14.14
CA GLY A 85 -6.57 -11.53 14.84
C GLY A 85 -6.14 -10.28 15.64
N ASP A 86 -4.83 -10.05 15.67
CA ASP A 86 -4.06 -9.04 16.36
C ASP A 86 -3.39 -8.02 15.42
N ASN A 87 -3.52 -8.18 14.09
CA ASN A 87 -2.86 -7.32 13.10
C ASN A 87 -3.79 -6.34 12.37
N THR A 88 -3.20 -5.24 11.88
CA THR A 88 -3.79 -4.19 11.03
C THR A 88 -4.46 -4.71 9.75
N LEU A 89 -4.21 -5.96 9.34
CA LEU A 89 -4.77 -6.59 8.14
C LEU A 89 -6.20 -7.10 8.38
N VAL A 90 -7.14 -6.64 7.55
CA VAL A 90 -8.54 -7.10 7.53
C VAL A 90 -8.71 -8.37 6.70
N LYS A 91 -7.85 -8.57 5.72
CA LYS A 91 -7.77 -9.74 4.85
C LYS A 91 -6.31 -10.07 4.60
N ASP A 92 -6.05 -11.29 4.14
CA ASP A 92 -4.70 -11.69 3.78
C ASP A 92 -4.15 -10.81 2.64
N GLY A 93 -2.94 -10.29 2.82
CA GLY A 93 -2.24 -9.52 1.79
C GLY A 93 -1.56 -10.47 0.81
N ILE A 94 -2.25 -10.82 -0.28
CA ILE A 94 -1.75 -11.80 -1.25
C ILE A 94 -0.74 -11.11 -2.18
N ILE A 95 0.45 -11.68 -2.31
CA ILE A 95 1.43 -11.25 -3.31
C ILE A 95 1.28 -12.15 -4.53
N SER A 96 0.98 -11.57 -5.69
CA SER A 96 0.80 -12.27 -6.96
C SER A 96 1.77 -11.74 -8.02
N LEU A 97 2.16 -12.63 -8.93
CA LEU A 97 2.74 -12.27 -10.22
C LEU A 97 1.61 -12.33 -11.25
N GLU A 98 1.34 -11.23 -11.92
CA GLU A 98 0.34 -11.16 -13.00
C GLU A 98 0.90 -10.30 -14.13
N GLU A 99 0.89 -10.83 -15.35
CA GLU A 99 1.39 -10.12 -16.54
C GLU A 99 2.82 -9.58 -16.39
N GLY A 100 3.69 -10.32 -15.68
CA GLY A 100 5.07 -9.91 -15.40
C GLY A 100 5.21 -8.85 -14.30
N LYS A 101 4.11 -8.47 -13.64
CA LYS A 101 4.09 -7.48 -12.56
C LYS A 101 3.87 -8.16 -11.22
N VAL A 102 4.68 -7.80 -10.23
CA VAL A 102 4.48 -8.25 -8.86
C VAL A 102 3.57 -7.25 -8.14
N ARG A 103 2.41 -7.75 -7.71
CA ARG A 103 1.35 -6.98 -7.05
C ARG A 103 1.02 -7.52 -5.67
N GLN A 104 0.47 -6.66 -4.84
CA GLN A 104 -0.09 -7.04 -3.56
C GLN A 104 -1.39 -6.27 -3.29
N GLU A 105 -2.48 -7.00 -3.16
CA GLU A 105 -3.77 -6.44 -2.71
C GLU A 105 -3.85 -6.50 -1.18
N ILE A 106 -4.21 -5.39 -0.55
CA ILE A 106 -4.21 -5.26 0.90
C ILE A 106 -5.49 -4.54 1.37
N SER A 107 -6.14 -5.08 2.39
CA SER A 107 -7.18 -4.39 3.15
C SER A 107 -6.69 -4.13 4.58
N LEU A 108 -6.60 -2.87 4.98
CA LEU A 108 -6.03 -2.45 6.26
C LEU A 108 -7.09 -1.78 7.14
N ARG A 109 -7.16 -2.16 8.41
CA ARG A 109 -7.91 -1.45 9.42
C ARG A 109 -7.06 -0.30 9.92
N LEU A 110 -7.59 0.91 9.84
CA LEU A 110 -6.93 2.09 10.38
C LEU A 110 -6.82 1.98 11.90
N GLN A 111 -5.66 2.32 12.43
CA GLN A 111 -5.35 2.41 13.85
C GLN A 111 -5.61 3.82 14.36
N HIS A 112 -5.73 3.96 15.68
CA HIS A 112 -5.95 5.24 16.37
C HIS A 112 -7.22 5.99 15.93
N VAL A 113 -8.22 5.25 15.41
CA VAL A 113 -9.53 5.77 15.03
C VAL A 113 -10.61 4.74 15.38
N GLU A 114 -11.84 5.18 15.60
CA GLU A 114 -12.96 4.30 15.97
C GLU A 114 -13.26 3.24 14.91
N ARG A 115 -13.18 3.62 13.63
CA ARG A 115 -13.40 2.75 12.48
C ARG A 115 -12.77 3.34 11.23
N GLY A 116 -12.42 2.45 10.31
CA GLY A 116 -11.91 2.80 9.00
C GLY A 116 -11.19 1.61 8.40
N VAL A 117 -11.45 1.35 7.12
CA VAL A 117 -10.75 0.33 6.35
C VAL A 117 -10.25 0.99 5.08
N LEU A 118 -9.01 0.68 4.71
CA LEU A 118 -8.38 1.14 3.49
C LEU A 118 -8.06 -0.06 2.60
N GLU A 119 -8.49 0.01 1.35
CA GLU A 119 -8.16 -0.98 0.32
C GLU A 119 -7.11 -0.38 -0.62
N ILE A 120 -6.01 -1.10 -0.84
CA ILE A 120 -4.85 -0.63 -1.59
C ILE A 120 -4.29 -1.79 -2.42
N GLU A 121 -3.86 -1.46 -3.63
CA GLU A 121 -2.99 -2.31 -4.44
C GLU A 121 -1.58 -1.69 -4.45
N LEU A 122 -0.56 -2.50 -4.17
CA LEU A 122 0.84 -2.13 -4.34
C LEU A 122 1.41 -2.86 -5.55
N GLU A 123 2.09 -2.13 -6.45
CA GLU A 123 2.81 -2.69 -7.60
C GLU A 123 4.29 -2.26 -7.52
N CYS A 124 5.21 -3.21 -7.65
CA CYS A 124 6.64 -2.90 -7.80
C CYS A 124 6.96 -2.69 -9.28
N VAL A 125 7.45 -1.50 -9.61
CA VAL A 125 7.81 -1.12 -10.98
C VAL A 125 9.33 -1.00 -11.11
N PRO A 126 9.97 -1.75 -12.03
CA PRO A 126 11.40 -1.59 -12.32
C PRO A 126 11.73 -0.17 -12.81
N LEU A 127 12.90 0.35 -12.45
CA LEU A 127 13.35 1.69 -12.89
C LEU A 127 13.85 1.70 -14.35
N THR A 128 14.01 0.54 -14.97
CA THR A 128 14.44 0.41 -16.37
C THR A 128 13.24 0.53 -17.33
N GLN A 129 13.16 1.66 -18.03
CA GLN A 129 12.56 1.76 -19.37
C GLN A 129 13.66 1.63 -20.43
#